data_AF-A0A946BF78-F1
#
_entry.id   AF-A0A946BF78-F1
#
_cell.length_a   1.000
_cell.length_b   1.000
_cell.length_c   1.000
_cell.angle_alpha   90.00
_cell.angle_beta   90.00
_cell.angle_gamma   90.00
#
_symmetry.space_group_name_H-M   'P 1'
#
loop_
_entity.id
_entity.type
_entity.pdbx_description
1 polymer ?
#
loop_
_entity_poly.entity_id
_entity_poly.type
_entity_poly.pdbx_seq_one_letter_code
_entity_poly.pdbx_strand_id
1 'polypeptide(L)'
;MLFFKDKNTGKECLYLMEDGNKQNYECIFSACPNPTCTCMTIDIDLTFMPGQNCEGLPKLCHSVEIDLDRRRLQTSPQKKIPPEEKAFGNLLLSQLGDDDFKYLETRQFAYKNKITEAADINEIEGYFDYDEVELNGLMYAYNGILQYGDQIIVTIKEKKYLIVDQFCLQPKCKCTDSTLDLVPAGEDAMKADPWCAFRLKYAKRHWDMVEDFPPPIPLEEIQSTIEAQHPNFYKQLQTRHEKLKKIYLNCRRKHYSPPQIATDRKVGRNDPCPCGSGKKYKKCCLKSSTPVESPDNRSDISGFQFPDDFKL
;
A
#
# COMPACT_ATOMS: atom_id res chain seq x y z
N MET A 1 25.53 16.87 1.83
CA MET A 1 24.17 16.91 2.36
C MET A 1 23.65 18.33 2.28
N LEU A 2 22.72 18.56 1.36
CA LEU A 2 22.03 19.82 1.10
C LEU A 2 20.83 20.02 2.04
N PHE A 3 20.10 18.95 2.36
CA PHE A 3 18.95 18.99 3.27
C PHE A 3 19.39 18.91 4.74
N PHE A 4 18.71 19.65 5.61
CA PHE A 4 18.98 19.62 7.04
C PHE A 4 17.76 20.10 7.82
N LYS A 5 17.73 19.77 9.12
CA LYS A 5 16.76 20.33 10.06
C LYS A 5 17.40 21.49 10.82
N ASP A 6 16.83 22.67 10.71
CA ASP A 6 17.30 23.85 11.44
C ASP A 6 17.13 23.64 12.95
N LYS A 7 18.20 23.85 13.72
CA LYS A 7 18.22 23.53 15.16
C LYS A 7 17.41 24.50 16.01
N ASN A 8 17.22 25.73 15.54
CA ASN A 8 16.56 26.78 16.31
C ASN A 8 15.04 26.74 16.10
N THR A 9 14.63 26.51 14.86
CA THR A 9 13.23 26.54 14.42
C THR A 9 12.61 25.15 14.29
N GLY A 10 13.43 24.11 14.16
CA GLY A 10 12.98 22.75 13.89
C GLY A 10 12.47 22.54 12.47
N LYS A 11 12.59 23.54 11.59
CA LYS A 11 12.13 23.49 10.20
C LYS A 11 13.05 22.64 9.34
N GLU A 12 12.47 22.03 8.32
CA GLU A 12 13.21 21.34 7.28
C GLU A 12 13.71 22.37 6.26
N CYS A 13 14.99 22.32 5.92
CA CYS A 13 15.63 23.31 5.08
C CYS A 13 16.52 22.65 4.02
N LEU A 14 16.79 23.38 2.94
CA LEU A 14 17.70 23.01 1.86
C LEU A 14 18.63 24.18 1.57
N TYR A 15 19.92 23.90 1.43
CA TYR A 15 20.85 24.82 0.78
C TYR A 15 21.13 24.36 -0.65
N LEU A 16 20.92 25.24 -1.62
CA LEU A 16 21.15 24.98 -3.04
C LEU A 16 22.09 26.03 -3.63
N MET A 17 22.99 25.64 -4.52
CA MET A 17 23.83 26.60 -5.26
C MET A 17 23.11 27.02 -6.54
N GLU A 18 22.87 28.32 -6.72
CA GLU A 18 22.22 28.90 -7.90
C GLU A 18 23.05 30.07 -8.40
N ASP A 19 23.47 30.02 -9.66
CA ASP A 19 24.33 31.04 -10.29
C ASP A 19 25.58 31.40 -9.44
N GLY A 20 26.16 30.41 -8.77
CA GLY A 20 27.33 30.57 -7.90
C GLY A 20 27.02 31.09 -6.48
N ASN A 21 25.76 31.37 -6.17
CA ASN A 21 25.33 31.84 -4.85
C ASN A 21 24.60 30.73 -4.08
N LYS A 22 24.80 30.70 -2.76
CA LYS A 22 24.12 29.77 -1.88
C LYS A 22 22.73 30.31 -1.51
N GLN A 23 21.68 29.66 -2.00
CA GLN A 23 20.30 29.95 -1.67
C GLN A 23 19.80 29.02 -0.55
N ASN A 24 18.84 29.51 0.23
CA ASN A 24 18.25 28.79 1.35
C ASN A 24 16.74 28.65 1.14
N TYR A 25 16.22 27.45 1.37
CA TYR A 25 14.82 27.13 1.21
C TYR A 25 14.28 26.47 2.46
N GLU A 26 13.07 26.84 2.87
CA GLU A 26 12.25 26.03 3.77
C GLU A 26 11.55 24.95 2.94
N CYS A 27 11.58 23.71 3.42
CA CYS A 27 11.06 22.54 2.73
C CYS A 27 9.83 21.98 3.46
N ILE A 28 8.82 21.58 2.70
CA ILE A 28 7.70 20.77 3.18
C ILE A 28 7.70 19.48 2.35
N PHE A 29 7.78 18.35 3.04
CA PHE A 29 7.76 17.04 2.40
C PHE A 29 6.35 16.43 2.46
N SER A 30 5.94 15.82 1.36
CA SER A 30 4.76 14.95 1.32
C SER A 30 5.00 13.76 0.39
N ALA A 31 4.07 12.80 0.41
CA ALA A 31 4.10 11.64 -0.48
C ALA A 31 2.67 11.14 -0.71
N CYS A 32 2.52 10.18 -1.63
CA CYS A 32 1.22 9.61 -1.98
C CYS A 32 0.44 9.11 -0.74
N PRO A 33 -0.82 9.55 -0.55
CA PRO A 33 -1.63 9.25 0.63
C PRO A 33 -2.26 7.84 0.64
N ASN A 34 -2.07 7.05 -0.42
CA ASN A 34 -2.59 5.69 -0.45
C ASN A 34 -1.70 4.76 0.41
N PRO A 35 -2.25 4.12 1.47
CA PRO A 35 -1.50 3.28 2.41
C PRO A 35 -0.99 1.96 1.82
N THR A 36 -1.55 1.48 0.71
CA THR A 36 -1.08 0.27 0.00
C THR A 36 -0.19 0.60 -1.19
N CYS A 37 0.01 1.89 -1.49
CA CYS A 37 0.82 2.29 -2.62
C CYS A 37 2.31 2.18 -2.33
N THR A 38 3.01 1.49 -3.22
CA THR A 38 4.42 1.14 -3.14
C THR A 38 5.37 2.18 -3.75
N CYS A 39 4.86 3.35 -4.14
CA CYS A 39 5.65 4.35 -4.84
C CYS A 39 6.79 4.91 -3.96
N MET A 40 7.99 4.98 -4.52
CA MET A 40 9.14 5.66 -3.90
C MET A 40 9.27 7.12 -4.34
N THR A 41 8.13 7.80 -4.54
CA THR A 41 8.09 9.22 -4.89
C THR A 41 7.96 10.07 -3.64
N ILE A 42 8.73 11.16 -3.57
CA ILE A 42 8.58 12.22 -2.57
C ILE A 42 8.29 13.55 -3.26
N ASP A 43 7.36 14.30 -2.69
CA ASP A 43 6.99 15.64 -3.14
C ASP A 43 7.62 16.64 -2.18
N ILE A 44 8.30 17.64 -2.73
CA ILE A 44 9.03 18.67 -1.97
C ILE A 44 8.50 20.03 -2.40
N ASP A 45 7.82 20.73 -1.49
CA ASP A 45 7.49 22.14 -1.66
C ASP A 45 8.60 22.99 -1.01
N LEU A 46 9.22 23.86 -1.78
CA LEU A 46 10.36 24.69 -1.36
C LEU A 46 9.94 26.15 -1.39
N THR A 47 10.09 26.85 -0.26
CA THR A 47 9.88 28.29 -0.18
C THR A 47 11.21 28.99 0.05
N PHE A 48 11.58 29.90 -0.85
CA PHE A 48 12.81 30.67 -0.73
C PHE A 48 12.81 31.48 0.57
N MET A 49 13.90 31.36 1.33
CA MET A 49 14.14 32.10 2.56
C MET A 49 15.16 33.21 2.32
N PRO A 50 14.71 34.45 2.08
CA PRO A 50 15.60 35.59 1.90
C PRO A 50 16.48 35.84 3.14
N GLY A 51 17.72 36.27 2.92
CA GLY A 51 18.61 36.73 3.98
C GLY A 51 18.13 38.04 4.63
N GLN A 52 18.72 38.40 5.78
CA GLN A 52 18.54 39.74 6.37
C GLN A 52 18.91 40.78 5.30
N ASN A 53 17.97 41.66 4.91
CA ASN A 53 18.01 42.67 3.82
C ASN A 53 17.15 42.38 2.56
N CYS A 54 16.28 41.37 2.58
CA CYS A 54 15.44 41.00 1.43
C CYS A 54 13.93 41.02 1.76
N GLU A 55 13.50 41.89 2.68
CA GLU A 55 12.07 42.11 2.98
C GLU A 55 11.35 42.75 1.77
N GLY A 56 10.27 42.12 1.30
CA GLY A 56 9.43 42.63 0.20
C GLY A 56 9.65 41.97 -1.17
N LEU A 57 10.60 41.03 -1.31
CA LEU A 57 10.73 40.21 -2.51
C LEU A 57 9.58 39.17 -2.60
N PRO A 58 9.16 38.77 -3.82
CA PRO A 58 8.21 37.68 -3.99
C PRO A 58 8.72 36.42 -3.30
N LYS A 59 7.86 35.73 -2.55
CA LYS A 59 8.16 34.38 -2.08
C LYS A 59 8.22 33.46 -3.30
N LEU A 60 9.44 33.19 -3.78
CA LEU A 60 9.66 32.19 -4.79
C LEU A 60 9.37 30.82 -4.17
N CYS A 61 8.47 30.07 -4.80
CA CYS A 61 8.10 28.74 -4.36
C CYS A 61 8.25 27.74 -5.50
N HIS A 62 8.87 26.60 -5.22
CA HIS A 62 9.00 25.49 -6.14
C HIS A 62 8.32 24.24 -5.59
N SER A 63 7.87 23.35 -6.46
CA SER A 63 7.27 22.07 -6.09
C SER A 63 7.86 20.99 -7.00
N VAL A 64 8.64 20.10 -6.40
CA VAL A 64 9.42 19.07 -7.10
C VAL A 64 8.99 17.69 -6.63
N GLU A 65 8.60 16.83 -7.58
CA GLU A 65 8.34 15.42 -7.33
C GLU A 65 9.55 14.58 -7.78
N ILE A 66 10.13 13.81 -6.87
CA ILE A 66 11.33 13.00 -7.14
C ILE A 66 10.98 11.52 -6.95
N ASP A 67 11.21 10.72 -8.00
CA ASP A 67 11.28 9.27 -7.93
C ASP A 67 12.62 8.89 -7.31
N LEU A 68 12.62 8.44 -6.05
CA LEU A 68 13.82 8.11 -5.28
C LEU A 68 14.48 6.82 -5.74
N ASP A 69 13.69 5.86 -6.24
CA ASP A 69 14.21 4.59 -6.78
C ASP A 69 15.01 4.84 -8.07
N ARG A 70 14.43 5.62 -9.00
CA ARG A 70 15.07 5.95 -10.28
C ARG A 70 15.92 7.21 -10.26
N ARG A 71 15.99 7.89 -9.11
CA ARG A 71 16.72 9.14 -8.86
C ARG A 71 16.51 10.20 -9.95
N ARG A 72 15.25 10.49 -10.25
CA ARG A 72 14.85 11.42 -11.33
C ARG A 72 13.56 12.15 -10.99
N LEU A 73 13.25 13.21 -11.74
CA LEU A 73 11.96 13.88 -11.61
C LEU A 73 10.85 12.91 -12.01
N GLN A 74 9.80 12.86 -11.19
CA GLN A 74 8.62 12.09 -11.49
C GLN A 74 7.92 12.71 -12.70
N THR A 75 7.55 11.88 -13.67
CA THR A 75 6.81 12.31 -14.86
C THR A 75 5.50 11.56 -14.94
N SER A 76 4.38 12.27 -15.06
CA SER A 76 3.06 11.68 -15.30
C SER A 76 2.53 12.10 -16.66
N PRO A 77 1.94 11.18 -17.46
CA PRO A 77 1.23 11.53 -18.68
C PRO A 77 0.07 12.51 -18.43
N GLN A 78 -0.53 12.48 -17.24
CA GLN A 78 -1.68 13.31 -16.88
C GLN A 78 -1.29 14.68 -16.31
N LYS A 79 -0.06 14.86 -15.80
CA LYS A 79 0.41 16.10 -15.14
C LYS A 79 1.59 16.71 -15.90
N LYS A 80 1.35 17.81 -16.64
CA LYS A 80 2.43 18.59 -17.27
C LYS A 80 3.15 19.42 -16.22
N ILE A 81 4.46 19.23 -16.11
CA ILE A 81 5.33 20.04 -15.24
C ILE A 81 5.64 21.37 -15.94
N PRO A 82 5.45 22.53 -15.27
CA PRO A 82 5.88 23.82 -15.81
C PRO A 82 7.37 23.83 -16.17
N PRO A 83 7.80 24.51 -17.25
CA PRO A 83 9.20 24.55 -17.65
C PRO A 83 10.15 25.05 -16.55
N GLU A 84 9.70 26.02 -15.75
CA GLU A 84 10.45 26.60 -14.63
C GLU A 84 10.67 25.58 -13.51
N GLU A 85 9.60 24.89 -13.05
CA GLU A 85 9.69 23.80 -12.07
C GLU A 85 10.57 22.65 -12.57
N LYS A 86 10.49 22.34 -13.87
CA LYS A 86 11.36 21.33 -14.48
C LYS A 86 12.84 21.78 -14.45
N ALA A 87 13.12 23.05 -14.75
CA ALA A 87 14.47 23.59 -14.71
C ALA A 87 15.03 23.57 -13.28
N PHE A 88 14.25 24.05 -12.30
CA PHE A 88 14.60 24.02 -10.89
C PHE A 88 14.81 22.58 -10.38
N GLY A 89 13.89 21.67 -10.69
CA GLY A 89 14.00 20.26 -10.33
C GLY A 89 15.25 19.59 -10.90
N ASN A 90 15.62 19.90 -12.15
CA ASN A 90 16.87 19.40 -12.74
C ASN A 90 18.11 19.98 -12.04
N LEU A 91 18.08 21.26 -11.68
CA LEU A 91 19.16 21.90 -10.91
C LEU A 91 19.31 21.25 -9.54
N LEU A 92 18.20 21.05 -8.82
CA LEU A 92 18.18 20.34 -7.54
C LEU A 92 18.79 18.94 -7.68
N LEU A 93 18.26 18.11 -8.59
CA LEU A 93 18.75 16.76 -8.83
C LEU A 93 20.24 16.71 -9.15
N SER A 94 20.76 17.67 -9.92
CA SER A 94 22.18 17.72 -10.29
C SER A 94 23.12 17.91 -9.10
N GLN A 95 22.62 18.39 -7.97
CA GLN A 95 23.40 18.64 -6.74
C GLN A 95 23.15 17.59 -5.65
N LEU A 96 22.16 16.72 -5.78
CA LEU A 96 21.87 15.68 -4.78
C LEU A 96 22.95 14.59 -4.80
N GLY A 97 23.55 14.34 -3.63
CA GLY A 97 24.42 13.18 -3.40
C GLY A 97 23.69 12.01 -2.75
N ASP A 98 24.39 10.90 -2.54
CA ASP A 98 23.83 9.70 -1.90
C ASP A 98 23.25 9.97 -0.50
N ASP A 99 23.92 10.79 0.30
CA ASP A 99 23.43 11.18 1.63
C ASP A 99 22.10 11.95 1.55
N ASP A 100 21.89 12.73 0.49
CA ASP A 100 20.66 13.47 0.28
C ASP A 100 19.53 12.54 -0.16
N PHE A 101 19.80 11.57 -1.04
CA PHE A 101 18.82 10.54 -1.38
C PHE A 101 18.42 9.72 -0.16
N LYS A 102 19.38 9.29 0.66
CA LYS A 102 19.11 8.57 1.91
C LYS A 102 18.28 9.40 2.89
N TYR A 103 18.55 10.70 2.97
CA TYR A 103 17.74 11.63 3.75
C TYR A 103 16.29 11.65 3.26
N LEU A 104 16.09 11.83 1.95
CA LEU A 104 14.77 11.87 1.33
C LEU A 104 14.02 10.53 1.47
N GLU A 105 14.68 9.40 1.29
CA GLU A 105 14.12 8.06 1.54
C GLU A 105 13.64 7.92 2.98
N THR A 106 14.43 8.40 3.95
CA THR A 106 14.04 8.40 5.37
C THR A 106 12.78 9.25 5.60
N ARG A 107 12.68 10.41 4.95
CA ARG A 107 11.49 11.29 5.07
C ARG A 107 10.26 10.71 4.39
N GLN A 108 10.44 10.15 3.20
CA GLN A 108 9.38 9.49 2.44
C GLN A 108 8.81 8.32 3.24
N PHE A 109 9.68 7.46 3.78
CA PHE A 109 9.27 6.32 4.60
C PHE A 109 8.50 6.80 5.83
N ALA A 110 9.02 7.78 6.57
CA ALA A 110 8.37 8.30 7.77
C ALA A 110 6.95 8.87 7.48
N TYR A 111 6.80 9.58 6.36
CA TYR A 111 5.50 10.13 5.96
C TYR A 111 4.51 9.02 5.57
N LYS A 112 4.94 8.08 4.71
CA LYS A 112 4.15 6.93 4.29
C LYS A 112 3.77 6.02 5.45
N ASN A 113 4.68 5.79 6.39
CA ASN A 113 4.41 5.02 7.61
C ASN A 113 3.32 5.66 8.44
N LYS A 114 3.42 6.98 8.71
CA LYS A 114 2.39 7.72 9.43
C LYS A 114 1.01 7.61 8.77
N ILE A 115 0.94 7.72 7.44
CA ILE A 115 -0.30 7.50 6.69
C ILE A 115 -0.82 6.07 6.88
N THR A 116 0.06 5.08 6.71
CA THR A 116 -0.29 3.67 6.73
C THR A 116 -0.82 3.22 8.10
N GLU A 117 -0.24 3.75 9.18
CA GLU A 117 -0.68 3.44 10.54
C GLU A 117 -1.91 4.24 10.98
N ALA A 118 -2.15 5.42 10.41
CA ALA A 118 -3.34 6.23 10.69
C ALA A 118 -4.54 5.90 9.78
N ALA A 119 -4.35 5.12 8.71
CA ALA A 119 -5.39 4.83 7.73
C ALA A 119 -6.59 4.10 8.35
N ASP A 120 -7.81 4.48 7.95
CA ASP A 120 -9.00 3.70 8.29
C ASP A 120 -8.92 2.34 7.61
N ILE A 121 -8.89 1.29 8.43
CA ILE A 121 -8.85 -0.11 8.03
C ILE A 121 -9.96 -0.47 7.02
N ASN A 122 -11.09 0.22 7.05
CA ASN A 122 -12.20 -0.01 6.13
C ASN A 122 -12.01 0.59 4.74
N GLU A 123 -11.11 1.56 4.61
CA GLU A 123 -10.79 2.25 3.36
C GLU A 123 -9.54 1.67 2.67
N ILE A 124 -8.76 0.86 3.37
CA ILE A 124 -7.57 0.19 2.80
C ILE A 124 -8.00 -0.81 1.72
N GLU A 125 -7.48 -0.64 0.52
CA GLU A 125 -7.67 -1.55 -0.62
C GLU A 125 -6.38 -2.32 -0.89
N GLY A 126 -6.33 -3.55 -0.37
CA GLY A 126 -5.24 -4.49 -0.60
C GLY A 126 -5.54 -5.43 -1.77
N TYR A 127 -4.48 -5.88 -2.44
CA TYR A 127 -4.57 -6.94 -3.43
C TYR A 127 -4.35 -8.30 -2.76
N PHE A 128 -5.29 -9.22 -2.96
CA PHE A 128 -5.24 -10.57 -2.41
C PHE A 128 -5.61 -11.57 -3.50
N ASP A 129 -4.95 -12.71 -3.48
CA ASP A 129 -5.37 -13.91 -4.19
C ASP A 129 -6.35 -14.67 -3.29
N TYR A 130 -7.65 -14.43 -3.51
CA TYR A 130 -8.70 -14.97 -2.64
C TYR A 130 -8.80 -16.49 -2.72
N ASP A 131 -8.58 -17.08 -3.90
CA ASP A 131 -8.65 -18.52 -4.10
C ASP A 131 -7.50 -19.22 -3.38
N GLU A 132 -6.27 -18.72 -3.52
CA GLU A 132 -5.11 -19.26 -2.81
C GLU A 132 -5.23 -19.12 -1.29
N VAL A 133 -5.78 -18.02 -0.79
CA VAL A 133 -6.04 -17.86 0.66
C VAL A 133 -7.09 -18.85 1.15
N GLU A 134 -8.18 -19.03 0.42
CA GLU A 134 -9.33 -19.82 0.91
C GLU A 134 -9.17 -21.32 0.69
N LEU A 135 -8.49 -21.74 -0.38
CA LEU A 135 -8.29 -23.15 -0.75
C LEU A 135 -6.96 -23.71 -0.22
N ASN A 136 -5.87 -22.94 -0.34
CA ASN A 136 -4.52 -23.41 -0.04
C ASN A 136 -3.94 -22.82 1.25
N GLY A 137 -4.66 -21.86 1.87
CA GLY A 137 -4.23 -21.24 3.12
C GLY A 137 -3.04 -20.29 2.95
N LEU A 138 -2.88 -19.68 1.76
CA LEU A 138 -1.83 -18.71 1.48
C LEU A 138 -1.75 -17.66 2.60
N MET A 139 -0.54 -17.45 3.11
CA MET A 139 -0.24 -16.45 4.12
C MET A 139 0.27 -15.18 3.47
N TYR A 140 -0.03 -14.04 4.08
CA TYR A 140 0.42 -12.74 3.59
C TYR A 140 1.30 -12.04 4.62
N ALA A 141 2.45 -11.55 4.16
CA ALA A 141 3.31 -10.65 4.92
C ALA A 141 2.59 -9.35 5.26
N TYR A 142 2.72 -8.85 6.48
CA TYR A 142 2.15 -7.55 6.86
C TYR A 142 2.68 -6.42 5.98
N ASN A 143 4.01 -6.33 5.85
CA ASN A 143 4.66 -5.38 4.95
C ASN A 143 4.52 -5.76 3.46
N GLY A 144 3.92 -6.91 3.12
CA GLY A 144 3.54 -7.24 1.74
C GLY A 144 2.25 -6.53 1.31
N ILE A 145 1.34 -6.23 2.25
CA ILE A 145 0.10 -5.47 2.00
C ILE A 145 0.27 -4.00 2.37
N LEU A 146 0.93 -3.74 3.50
CA LEU A 146 1.16 -2.41 4.07
C LEU A 146 2.66 -2.14 4.06
N GLN A 147 3.24 -1.87 2.89
CA GLN A 147 4.69 -1.76 2.69
C GLN A 147 5.38 -0.86 3.72
N TYR A 148 4.79 0.29 4.00
CA TYR A 148 5.34 1.28 4.91
C TYR A 148 4.84 1.16 6.35
N GLY A 149 4.04 0.12 6.67
CA GLY A 149 3.64 -0.13 8.05
C GLY A 149 4.84 -0.42 8.95
N ASP A 150 4.66 -0.26 10.26
CA ASP A 150 5.74 -0.29 11.26
C ASP A 150 6.66 -1.49 11.08
N GLN A 151 7.98 -1.31 10.96
CA GLN A 151 8.91 -2.43 10.76
C GLN A 151 9.37 -3.03 12.10
N ILE A 152 9.58 -4.35 12.11
CA ILE A 152 10.21 -5.05 13.25
C ILE A 152 11.66 -5.36 12.86
N ILE A 153 12.60 -4.61 13.42
CA ILE A 153 14.03 -4.80 13.15
C ILE A 153 14.71 -5.37 14.39
N VAL A 154 15.44 -6.46 14.25
CA VAL A 154 16.24 -7.07 15.33
C VAL A 154 17.72 -7.02 14.97
N THR A 155 18.57 -6.76 15.97
CA THR A 155 20.02 -6.84 15.81
C THR A 155 20.54 -8.14 16.42
N ILE A 156 21.14 -9.01 15.62
CA ILE A 156 21.70 -10.29 16.03
C ILE A 156 23.17 -10.32 15.59
N LYS A 157 24.10 -10.52 16.53
CA LYS A 157 25.56 -10.51 16.26
C LYS A 157 26.00 -9.30 15.42
N GLU A 158 25.58 -8.10 15.85
CA GLU A 158 25.87 -6.80 15.22
C GLU A 158 25.25 -6.57 13.84
N LYS A 159 24.56 -7.56 13.27
CA LYS A 159 23.82 -7.42 12.01
C LYS A 159 22.35 -7.14 12.27
N LYS A 160 21.76 -6.28 11.46
CA LYS A 160 20.33 -5.94 11.53
C LYS A 160 19.55 -6.82 10.57
N TYR A 161 18.41 -7.32 11.02
CA TYR A 161 17.47 -8.10 10.23
C TYR A 161 16.08 -7.49 10.35
N LEU A 162 15.39 -7.34 9.23
CA LEU A 162 13.96 -7.11 9.18
C LEU A 162 13.25 -8.45 9.40
N ILE A 163 12.31 -8.48 10.34
CA ILE A 163 11.40 -9.61 10.52
C ILE A 163 10.19 -9.38 9.60
N VAL A 164 10.05 -10.23 8.60
CA VAL A 164 8.88 -10.31 7.73
C VAL A 164 7.92 -11.33 8.34
N ASP A 165 6.87 -10.83 8.97
CA ASP A 165 5.82 -11.62 9.59
C ASP A 165 4.64 -11.84 8.63
N GLN A 166 4.37 -13.10 8.33
CA GLN A 166 3.25 -13.50 7.49
C GLN A 166 2.14 -14.12 8.34
N PHE A 167 0.89 -13.98 7.89
CA PHE A 167 -0.28 -14.41 8.65
C PHE A 167 -1.30 -15.15 7.78
N CYS A 168 -1.98 -16.13 8.38
CA CYS A 168 -3.12 -16.81 7.78
C CYS A 168 -4.34 -15.89 7.73
N LEU A 169 -4.91 -15.65 6.55
CA LEU A 169 -6.04 -14.75 6.38
C LEU A 169 -7.38 -15.47 6.16
N GLN A 170 -7.40 -16.80 6.25
CA GLN A 170 -8.59 -17.59 6.00
C GLN A 170 -9.75 -17.18 6.96
N PRO A 171 -10.92 -16.75 6.46
CA PRO A 171 -11.97 -16.09 7.26
C PRO A 171 -12.45 -16.85 8.50
N LYS A 172 -12.50 -18.18 8.43
CA LYS A 172 -13.00 -19.03 9.53
C LYS A 172 -11.89 -19.57 10.42
N CYS A 173 -10.63 -19.31 10.09
CA CYS A 173 -9.49 -19.83 10.82
C CYS A 173 -9.18 -18.98 12.07
N LYS A 174 -9.07 -19.66 13.22
CA LYS A 174 -8.74 -19.07 14.52
C LYS A 174 -7.28 -19.29 14.92
N CYS A 175 -6.43 -19.71 13.99
CA CYS A 175 -5.02 -19.94 14.29
C CYS A 175 -4.33 -18.63 14.71
N THR A 176 -3.21 -18.81 15.39
CA THR A 176 -2.27 -17.73 15.73
C THR A 176 -0.93 -18.03 15.09
N ASP A 177 -1.01 -18.60 13.89
CA ASP A 177 0.13 -19.11 13.16
C ASP A 177 0.69 -17.96 12.34
N SER A 178 2.00 -17.81 12.40
CA SER A 178 2.77 -16.84 11.65
C SER A 178 4.03 -17.51 11.13
N THR A 179 4.49 -17.13 9.95
CA THR A 179 5.87 -17.39 9.55
C THR A 179 6.67 -16.13 9.75
N LEU A 180 7.91 -16.28 10.22
CA LEU A 180 8.83 -15.19 10.46
C LEU A 180 10.08 -15.41 9.62
N ASP A 181 10.31 -14.53 8.66
CA ASP A 181 11.51 -14.55 7.83
C ASP A 181 12.43 -13.42 8.31
N LEU A 182 13.67 -13.76 8.70
CA LEU A 182 14.67 -12.76 9.09
C LEU A 182 15.51 -12.42 7.88
N VAL A 183 15.25 -11.26 7.27
CA VAL A 183 15.96 -10.80 6.07
C VAL A 183 17.00 -9.74 6.45
N PRO A 184 18.23 -9.75 5.93
CA PRO A 184 19.20 -8.69 6.17
C PRO A 184 18.61 -7.29 5.91
N ALA A 185 18.74 -6.39 6.87
CA ALA A 185 18.16 -5.05 6.76
C ALA A 185 18.86 -4.24 5.68
N GLY A 186 18.07 -3.58 4.81
CA GLY A 186 18.56 -2.81 3.67
C GLY A 186 18.47 -3.55 2.33
N GLU A 187 18.15 -4.84 2.35
CA GLU A 187 17.79 -5.59 1.14
C GLU A 187 16.29 -5.47 0.83
N ASP A 188 15.91 -5.71 -0.42
CA ASP A 188 14.51 -5.82 -0.83
C ASP A 188 13.92 -7.11 -0.27
N ALA A 189 13.18 -6.99 0.83
CA ALA A 189 12.62 -8.12 1.55
C ALA A 189 11.64 -8.97 0.75
N MET A 190 11.15 -8.50 -0.41
CA MET A 190 10.33 -9.32 -1.30
C MET A 190 11.15 -10.15 -2.30
N LYS A 191 12.46 -9.89 -2.40
CA LYS A 191 13.37 -10.57 -3.35
C LYS A 191 14.53 -11.29 -2.68
N ALA A 192 14.90 -10.89 -1.47
CA ALA A 192 16.03 -11.46 -0.75
C ALA A 192 15.64 -12.79 -0.08
N ASP A 193 16.55 -13.75 -0.13
CA ASP A 193 16.42 -14.98 0.64
C ASP A 193 16.58 -14.66 2.15
N PRO A 194 15.76 -15.26 3.02
CA PRO A 194 15.91 -15.04 4.45
C PRO A 194 17.20 -15.66 4.97
N TRP A 195 17.81 -14.99 5.94
CA TRP A 195 18.93 -15.53 6.70
C TRP A 195 18.51 -16.77 7.50
N CYS A 196 17.29 -16.76 8.03
CA CYS A 196 16.61 -17.93 8.59
C CYS A 196 15.09 -17.70 8.65
N ALA A 197 14.31 -18.78 8.72
CA ALA A 197 12.86 -18.71 8.83
C ALA A 197 12.29 -19.61 9.94
N PHE A 198 11.17 -19.18 10.51
CA PHE A 198 10.49 -19.87 11.61
C PHE A 198 8.98 -19.95 11.39
N ARG A 199 8.36 -21.02 11.87
CA ARG A 199 6.91 -21.07 12.13
C ARG A 199 6.69 -20.72 13.59
N LEU A 200 5.74 -19.84 13.86
CA LEU A 200 5.42 -19.34 15.19
C LEU A 200 3.92 -19.42 15.46
N LYS A 201 3.55 -20.11 16.54
CA LYS A 201 2.23 -19.98 17.15
C LYS A 201 2.29 -18.93 18.25
N TYR A 202 2.09 -17.65 17.89
CA TYR A 202 2.42 -16.53 18.78
C TYR A 202 1.61 -16.49 20.08
N ALA A 203 0.38 -17.02 20.11
CA ALA A 203 -0.40 -17.12 21.36
C ALA A 203 0.14 -18.18 22.32
N LYS A 204 0.83 -19.19 21.79
CA LYS A 204 1.49 -20.25 22.58
C LYS A 204 2.98 -20.01 22.77
N ARG A 205 3.54 -18.99 22.10
CA ARG A 205 4.98 -18.70 22.02
C ARG A 205 5.80 -19.94 21.63
N HIS A 206 5.23 -20.74 20.73
CA HIS A 206 5.85 -21.97 20.27
C HIS A 206 6.45 -21.75 18.89
N TRP A 207 7.77 -21.94 18.81
CA TRP A 207 8.58 -21.73 17.63
C TRP A 207 9.02 -23.07 17.07
N ASP A 208 8.88 -23.23 15.76
CA ASP A 208 9.38 -24.37 14.99
C ASP A 208 10.30 -23.85 13.89
N MET A 209 11.35 -24.60 13.57
CA MET A 209 12.27 -24.26 12.49
C MET A 209 11.63 -24.58 11.12
N VAL A 210 12.00 -23.80 10.11
CA VAL A 210 11.74 -24.14 8.71
C VAL A 210 13.00 -24.80 8.14
N GLU A 211 12.86 -26.03 7.63
CA GLU A 211 14.00 -26.85 7.17
C GLU A 211 14.80 -26.22 6.03
N ASP A 212 14.12 -25.48 5.13
CA ASP A 212 14.76 -24.83 3.99
C ASP A 212 15.67 -23.66 4.39
N PHE A 213 15.43 -23.06 5.57
CA PHE A 213 16.16 -21.87 6.05
C PHE A 213 16.52 -22.01 7.54
N PRO A 214 17.39 -22.97 7.90
CA PRO A 214 17.76 -23.22 9.28
C PRO A 214 18.62 -22.07 9.84
N PRO A 215 18.46 -21.69 11.12
CA PRO A 215 19.30 -20.66 11.71
C PRO A 215 20.74 -21.16 11.92
N PRO A 216 21.76 -20.32 11.70
CA PRO A 216 23.16 -20.68 11.94
C PRO A 216 23.54 -20.62 13.44
N ILE A 217 22.59 -20.27 14.31
CA ILE A 217 22.74 -20.17 15.76
C ILE A 217 21.51 -20.81 16.43
N PRO A 218 21.59 -21.21 17.70
CA PRO A 218 20.46 -21.83 18.40
C PRO A 218 19.20 -20.96 18.36
N LEU A 219 18.03 -21.59 18.15
CA LEU A 219 16.73 -20.91 18.11
C LEU A 219 16.47 -20.09 19.38
N GLU A 220 16.88 -20.60 20.54
CA GLU A 220 16.69 -19.94 21.83
C GLU A 220 17.47 -18.62 21.92
N GLU A 221 18.63 -18.53 21.27
CA GLU A 221 19.44 -17.30 21.20
C GLU A 221 18.71 -16.24 20.36
N ILE A 222 18.10 -16.65 19.23
CA ILE A 222 17.32 -15.76 18.37
C ILE A 222 16.05 -15.30 19.07
N GLN A 223 15.28 -16.23 19.63
CA GLN A 223 14.03 -15.94 20.34
C GLN A 223 14.27 -14.96 21.49
N SER A 224 15.25 -15.24 22.37
CA SER A 224 15.55 -14.35 23.49
C SER A 224 16.03 -12.97 23.05
N THR A 225 16.78 -12.88 21.95
CA THR A 225 17.21 -11.60 21.37
C THR A 225 16.02 -10.78 20.85
N ILE A 226 15.09 -11.42 20.13
CA ILE A 226 13.87 -10.77 19.63
C ILE A 226 13.01 -10.30 20.80
N GLU A 227 12.74 -11.15 21.78
CA GLU A 227 11.90 -10.82 22.94
C GLU A 227 12.52 -9.70 23.81
N ALA A 228 13.85 -9.67 23.95
CA ALA A 228 14.55 -8.64 24.69
C ALA A 228 14.50 -7.27 23.98
N GLN A 229 14.66 -7.25 22.65
CA GLN A 229 14.61 -6.00 21.86
C GLN A 229 13.17 -5.53 21.59
N HIS A 230 12.21 -6.45 21.58
CA HIS A 230 10.79 -6.19 21.32
C HIS A 230 9.91 -6.79 22.44
N PRO A 231 9.81 -6.14 23.61
CA PRO A 231 9.06 -6.68 24.75
C PRO A 231 7.57 -6.96 24.47
N ASN A 232 7.00 -6.29 23.47
CA ASN A 232 5.60 -6.45 23.03
C ASN A 232 5.47 -7.31 21.76
N PHE A 233 6.51 -8.05 21.34
CA PHE A 233 6.56 -8.75 20.06
C PHE A 233 5.30 -9.58 19.75
N TYR A 234 4.91 -10.47 20.67
CA TYR A 234 3.71 -11.30 20.49
C TYR A 234 2.41 -10.50 20.41
N LYS A 235 2.32 -9.39 21.14
CA LYS A 235 1.16 -8.50 21.09
C LYS A 235 1.13 -7.74 19.77
N GLN A 236 2.28 -7.33 19.24
CA GLN A 236 2.41 -6.69 17.94
C GLN A 236 1.99 -7.63 16.82
N LEU A 237 2.46 -8.90 16.82
CA LEU A 237 2.03 -9.92 15.87
C LEU A 237 0.51 -10.14 15.91
N GLN A 238 -0.08 -10.21 17.12
CA GLN A 238 -1.53 -10.31 17.26
C GLN A 238 -2.25 -9.12 16.60
N THR A 239 -1.84 -7.89 16.93
CA THR A 239 -2.46 -6.67 16.40
C THR A 239 -2.35 -6.62 14.87
N ARG A 240 -1.18 -6.96 14.32
CA ARG A 240 -0.94 -7.01 12.87
C ARG A 240 -1.80 -8.07 12.18
N HIS A 241 -1.88 -9.27 12.74
CA HIS A 241 -2.74 -10.34 12.23
C HIS A 241 -4.22 -9.93 12.21
N GLU A 242 -4.72 -9.34 13.30
CA GLU A 242 -6.10 -8.84 13.38
C GLU A 242 -6.37 -7.71 12.36
N LYS A 243 -5.40 -6.81 12.17
CA LYS A 243 -5.47 -5.73 11.17
C LYS A 243 -5.57 -6.31 9.75
N LEU A 244 -4.68 -7.23 9.36
CA LEU A 244 -4.73 -7.86 8.03
C LEU A 244 -6.00 -8.67 7.81
N LYS A 245 -6.48 -9.43 8.82
CA LYS A 245 -7.76 -10.15 8.71
C LYS A 245 -8.92 -9.21 8.41
N LYS A 246 -8.97 -8.04 9.07
CA LYS A 246 -10.01 -7.03 8.80
C LYS A 246 -9.90 -6.45 7.39
N ILE A 247 -8.69 -6.08 6.96
CA ILE A 247 -8.43 -5.58 5.59
C ILE A 247 -8.86 -6.62 4.56
N TYR A 248 -8.45 -7.88 4.74
CA TYR A 248 -8.82 -8.99 3.87
C TYR A 248 -10.33 -9.16 3.78
N LEU A 249 -11.03 -9.24 4.92
CA LEU A 249 -12.49 -9.41 4.94
C LEU A 249 -13.23 -8.25 4.24
N ASN A 250 -12.72 -7.03 4.38
CA ASN A 250 -13.26 -5.86 3.71
C ASN A 250 -13.06 -5.93 2.18
N CYS A 251 -11.84 -6.23 1.73
CA CYS A 251 -11.50 -6.36 0.31
C CYS A 251 -12.26 -7.54 -0.33
N ARG A 252 -12.29 -8.69 0.35
CA ARG A 252 -13.02 -9.89 -0.04
C ARG A 252 -14.52 -9.62 -0.24
N ARG A 253 -15.14 -8.92 0.72
CA ARG A 253 -16.56 -8.55 0.61
C ARG A 253 -16.81 -7.68 -0.61
N LYS A 254 -15.94 -6.71 -0.91
CA LYS A 254 -16.05 -5.88 -2.14
C LYS A 254 -15.86 -6.74 -3.40
N HIS A 255 -14.88 -7.64 -3.40
CA HIS A 255 -14.56 -8.52 -4.53
C HIS A 255 -15.71 -9.45 -4.91
N TYR A 256 -16.33 -10.11 -3.92
CA TYR A 256 -17.46 -11.01 -4.14
C TYR A 256 -18.83 -10.32 -4.08
N SER A 257 -18.88 -8.99 -3.91
CA SER A 257 -20.15 -8.27 -4.00
C SER A 257 -20.62 -8.34 -5.46
N PRO A 258 -21.90 -8.65 -5.71
CA PRO A 258 -22.43 -8.56 -7.06
C PRO A 258 -22.20 -7.13 -7.57
N PRO A 259 -21.81 -6.94 -8.84
CA PRO A 259 -21.66 -5.60 -9.39
C PRO A 259 -22.96 -4.85 -9.12
N GLN A 260 -22.85 -3.72 -8.43
CA GLN A 260 -24.00 -2.85 -8.26
C GLN A 260 -24.40 -2.45 -9.67
N ILE A 261 -25.49 -3.05 -10.17
CA ILE A 261 -26.20 -2.52 -11.33
C ILE A 261 -26.55 -1.12 -10.88
N ALA A 262 -25.82 -0.12 -11.39
CA ALA A 262 -26.21 1.26 -11.26
C ALA A 262 -27.68 1.24 -11.67
N THR A 263 -28.59 1.49 -10.73
CA THR A 263 -30.00 1.57 -11.06
C THR A 263 -30.09 2.78 -11.97
N ASP A 264 -30.02 2.48 -13.27
CA ASP A 264 -29.98 3.43 -14.34
C ASP A 264 -31.10 4.41 -14.05
N ARG A 265 -30.74 5.70 -14.08
CA ARG A 265 -31.63 6.85 -13.90
C ARG A 265 -33.05 6.45 -14.29
N LYS A 266 -34.02 6.57 -13.38
CA LYS A 266 -35.44 6.33 -13.68
C LYS A 266 -35.75 6.93 -15.06
N VAL A 267 -35.85 6.08 -16.08
CA VAL A 267 -36.02 6.54 -17.46
C VAL A 267 -37.28 7.38 -17.49
N GLY A 268 -37.13 8.67 -17.80
CA GLY A 268 -38.25 9.59 -17.83
C GLY A 268 -39.26 9.10 -18.86
N ARG A 269 -40.57 9.23 -18.59
CA ARG A 269 -41.64 8.79 -19.51
C ARG A 269 -41.44 9.29 -20.95
N ASN A 270 -40.74 10.42 -21.15
CA ASN A 270 -40.50 11.01 -22.46
C ASN A 270 -39.12 10.71 -23.06
N ASP A 271 -38.22 10.05 -22.34
CA ASP A 271 -36.86 9.74 -22.80
C ASP A 271 -36.89 8.64 -23.88
N PRO A 272 -35.86 8.55 -24.75
CA PRO A 272 -35.70 7.43 -25.67
C PRO A 272 -35.74 6.09 -24.93
N CYS A 273 -36.48 5.13 -25.49
CA CYS A 273 -36.68 3.84 -24.83
C CYS A 273 -35.40 2.99 -24.88
N PRO A 274 -34.95 2.41 -23.75
CA PRO A 274 -33.69 1.69 -23.67
C PRO A 274 -33.67 0.38 -24.49
N CYS A 275 -34.82 -0.11 -24.98
CA CYS A 275 -34.88 -1.27 -25.88
C CYS A 275 -34.39 -1.01 -27.31
N GLY A 276 -33.91 0.20 -27.62
CA GLY A 276 -33.37 0.53 -28.94
C GLY A 276 -34.41 0.82 -30.03
N SER A 277 -35.71 0.88 -29.68
CA SER A 277 -36.79 1.10 -30.65
C SER A 277 -36.87 2.50 -31.26
N GLY A 278 -36.10 3.46 -30.75
CA GLY A 278 -36.16 4.88 -31.12
C GLY A 278 -37.43 5.62 -30.65
N LYS A 279 -38.37 4.94 -29.97
CA LYS A 279 -39.61 5.54 -29.43
C LYS A 279 -39.39 6.10 -28.03
N LYS A 280 -40.22 7.07 -27.60
CA LYS A 280 -40.26 7.51 -26.19
C LYS A 280 -40.70 6.36 -25.26
N TYR A 281 -40.12 6.24 -24.07
CA TYR A 281 -40.38 5.14 -23.12
C TYR A 281 -41.88 4.91 -22.86
N LYS A 282 -42.67 5.98 -22.67
CA LYS A 282 -44.14 5.89 -22.48
C LYS A 282 -44.93 5.32 -23.65
N LYS A 283 -44.35 5.29 -24.85
CA LYS A 283 -44.98 4.79 -26.08
C LYS A 283 -44.42 3.42 -26.51
N CYS A 284 -43.50 2.85 -25.72
CA CYS A 284 -42.89 1.56 -25.98
C CYS A 284 -43.09 0.65 -24.76
N CYS A 285 -42.03 0.38 -24.00
CA CYS A 285 -42.03 -0.60 -22.92
C CYS A 285 -42.92 -0.23 -21.72
N LEU A 286 -43.36 1.02 -21.56
CA LEU A 286 -44.26 1.41 -20.47
C LEU A 286 -45.74 1.04 -20.73
N LYS A 287 -46.13 0.84 -21.99
CA LYS A 287 -47.52 0.52 -22.37
C LYS A 287 -47.75 -0.97 -22.59
N SER A 288 -46.70 -1.78 -22.66
CA SER A 288 -46.78 -3.23 -22.81
C SER A 288 -47.01 -3.92 -21.45
N SER A 289 -48.08 -3.54 -20.77
CA SER A 289 -48.69 -4.31 -19.69
C SER A 289 -50.04 -4.85 -20.17
N THR A 290 -50.04 -5.52 -21.31
CA THR A 290 -51.10 -6.43 -21.73
C THR A 290 -50.44 -7.80 -21.87
N PRO A 291 -50.96 -8.85 -21.21
CA PRO A 291 -50.34 -10.17 -21.25
C PRO A 291 -50.36 -10.66 -22.70
N VAL A 292 -49.17 -10.93 -23.24
CA VAL A 292 -49.05 -11.66 -24.50
C VAL A 292 -49.17 -13.13 -24.13
N GLU A 293 -50.30 -13.74 -24.47
CA GLU A 293 -50.45 -15.19 -24.51
C GLU A 293 -49.33 -15.77 -25.38
N SER A 294 -48.55 -16.67 -24.79
CA SER A 294 -47.54 -17.45 -25.49
C SER A 294 -48.26 -18.62 -26.16
N PRO A 295 -48.11 -18.84 -27.48
CA PRO A 295 -48.57 -20.08 -28.08
C PRO A 295 -47.62 -21.20 -27.64
N ASP A 296 -48.23 -22.26 -27.12
CA ASP A 296 -47.63 -23.56 -26.91
C ASP A 296 -46.72 -23.95 -28.07
N ASN A 297 -45.49 -24.33 -27.75
CA ASN A 297 -44.89 -25.47 -28.43
C ASN A 297 -44.01 -26.25 -27.45
N ARG A 298 -44.65 -27.24 -26.82
CA ARG A 298 -43.96 -28.39 -26.25
C ARG A 298 -43.24 -29.13 -27.39
N SER A 299 -41.93 -29.29 -27.27
CA SER A 299 -41.30 -30.52 -27.70
C SER A 299 -40.36 -30.98 -26.59
N ASP A 300 -40.62 -32.19 -26.16
CA ASP A 300 -40.01 -32.93 -25.08
C ASP A 300 -38.48 -33.00 -25.16
N ILE A 301 -37.82 -32.73 -24.04
CA ILE A 301 -36.69 -33.55 -23.59
C ILE A 301 -36.90 -33.82 -22.09
N SER A 302 -37.77 -34.78 -21.81
CA SER A 302 -37.68 -35.61 -20.63
C SER A 302 -36.37 -36.40 -20.68
N GLY A 303 -35.49 -36.23 -19.70
CA GLY A 303 -34.32 -37.13 -19.56
C GLY A 303 -33.00 -36.58 -19.04
N PHE A 304 -32.95 -35.44 -18.34
CA PHE A 304 -31.73 -35.05 -17.61
C PHE A 304 -31.97 -35.06 -16.09
N GLN A 305 -31.49 -36.13 -15.47
CA GLN A 305 -31.43 -36.33 -14.03
C GLN A 305 -30.05 -35.83 -13.56
N PHE A 306 -30.02 -34.85 -12.65
CA PHE A 306 -28.78 -34.36 -12.06
C PHE A 306 -28.26 -35.38 -11.02
N PRO A 307 -26.95 -35.68 -10.97
CA PRO A 307 -26.37 -36.50 -9.92
C PRO A 307 -26.44 -35.79 -8.56
N ASP A 308 -26.98 -36.50 -7.56
CA ASP A 308 -26.99 -36.13 -6.15
C ASP A 308 -25.60 -36.40 -5.53
N ASP A 309 -24.62 -35.54 -5.75
CA ASP A 309 -23.35 -35.63 -5.01
C ASP A 309 -22.67 -34.26 -4.90
N PHE A 310 -23.19 -33.38 -4.05
CA PHE A 310 -22.40 -32.36 -3.33
C PHE A 310 -23.19 -31.92 -2.08
N LYS A 311 -23.31 -32.87 -1.14
CA LYS A 311 -23.44 -32.56 0.28
C LYS A 311 -22.17 -33.05 0.95
N LEU A 312 -21.26 -32.12 1.25
CA LEU A 312 -20.40 -32.05 2.44
C LEU A 312 -19.72 -30.69 2.47
#